data_AF-A0A327VZG9-F1
#
_entry.id   AF-A0A327VZG9-F1
#
_cell.length_a   1.000
_cell.length_b   1.000
_cell.length_c   1.000
_cell.angle_alpha   90.00
_cell.angle_beta   90.00
_cell.angle_gamma   90.00
#
_symmetry.space_group_name_H-M   'P 1'
#
loop_
_entity.id
_entity.type
_entity.pdbx_description
1 polymer ?
#
loop_
_entity_poly.entity_id
_entity_poly.type
_entity_poly.pdbx_seq_one_letter_code
_entity_poly.pdbx_strand_id
1 'polypeptide(L)'
;MSSILIIGAPYTNPAQFGATGVVGNRGNQGNAGVSGYNSTNCTYYCQSAPTNGAIGSSGSTGGAGTGGTKGNPMPLDDIHLGVVNGECTVEAGGGTGQTGGAGGTGGDGGPGGYPGSQDSKNTCTPAQYGPQGLGGQGGNGGRGGDGGNGDTLMVYYTDLGPNGKIIAKEFNGSPGTPGTSGLPGSSTSGNLGPGSPGGPGTPGAPSSIIIRKE
;
A
#
# COMPACT_ATOMS: atom_id res chain seq x y z
N MET A 1 17.71 -31.03 -24.50
CA MET A 1 16.86 -30.95 -23.30
C MET A 1 15.66 -30.10 -23.69
N SER A 2 14.45 -30.67 -23.61
CA SER A 2 13.20 -29.95 -23.82
C SER A 2 12.51 -29.73 -22.48
N SER A 3 11.81 -28.61 -22.31
CA SER A 3 11.05 -28.31 -21.08
C SER A 3 9.61 -27.91 -21.44
N ILE A 4 8.67 -28.44 -20.68
CA ILE A 4 7.24 -28.10 -20.73
C ILE A 4 6.87 -27.55 -19.36
N LEU A 5 6.30 -26.35 -19.33
CA LEU A 5 5.83 -25.71 -18.10
C LEU A 5 4.31 -25.57 -18.14
N ILE A 6 3.64 -26.18 -17.17
CA ILE A 6 2.22 -26.01 -16.92
C ILE A 6 2.04 -25.26 -15.60
N ILE A 7 1.52 -24.04 -15.68
CA ILE A 7 1.33 -23.18 -14.52
C ILE A 7 0.00 -22.44 -14.59
N GLY A 8 -0.62 -22.22 -13.43
CA GLY A 8 -1.76 -21.32 -13.31
C GLY A 8 -1.40 -19.90 -13.78
N ALA A 9 -2.28 -19.29 -14.57
CA ALA A 9 -2.02 -17.98 -15.16
C ALA A 9 -1.76 -16.91 -14.07
N PRO A 10 -0.81 -15.98 -14.30
CA PRO A 10 -0.58 -14.89 -13.35
C PRO A 10 -1.73 -13.88 -13.37
N TYR A 11 -1.89 -13.13 -12.28
CA TYR A 11 -2.75 -11.94 -12.30
C TYR A 11 -2.11 -10.84 -13.14
N THR A 12 -2.92 -10.21 -13.99
CA THR A 12 -2.48 -9.10 -14.86
C THR A 12 -2.65 -7.73 -14.20
N ASN A 13 -3.56 -7.62 -13.22
CA ASN A 13 -3.82 -6.39 -12.48
C ASN A 13 -3.26 -6.51 -11.06
N PRO A 14 -2.65 -5.44 -10.50
CA PRO A 14 -2.30 -5.41 -9.09
C PRO A 14 -3.56 -5.29 -8.20
N ALA A 15 -3.43 -5.63 -6.92
CA ALA A 15 -4.46 -5.30 -5.96
C ALA A 15 -4.58 -3.77 -5.79
N GLN A 16 -5.78 -3.30 -5.45
CA GLN A 16 -6.07 -1.87 -5.35
C GLN A 16 -5.30 -1.20 -4.21
N PHE A 17 -4.78 0.00 -4.50
CA PHE A 17 -4.13 0.88 -3.54
C PHE A 17 -5.12 1.45 -2.52
N GLY A 18 -4.61 1.76 -1.33
CA GLY A 18 -5.34 2.53 -0.33
C GLY A 18 -5.51 3.98 -0.76
N ALA A 19 -6.63 4.59 -0.38
CA ALA A 19 -6.91 6.00 -0.66
C ALA A 19 -5.99 6.94 0.15
N THR A 20 -5.65 8.09 -0.41
CA THR A 20 -4.95 9.14 0.34
C THR A 20 -5.84 9.71 1.45
N GLY A 21 -5.26 9.96 2.61
CA GLY A 21 -5.92 10.63 3.73
C GLY A 21 -6.30 12.07 3.41
N VAL A 22 -7.34 12.56 4.08
CA VAL A 22 -7.84 13.93 3.92
C VAL A 22 -6.90 14.89 4.64
N VAL A 23 -6.60 16.01 3.99
CA VAL A 23 -5.84 17.11 4.60
C VAL A 23 -6.60 17.70 5.78
N GLY A 24 -5.89 18.01 6.86
CA GLY A 24 -6.50 18.64 8.03
C GLY A 24 -7.13 20.00 7.71
N ASN A 25 -8.17 20.35 8.44
CA ASN A 25 -8.77 21.68 8.42
C ASN A 25 -7.86 22.72 9.05
N ARG A 26 -8.02 23.97 8.57
CA ARG A 26 -7.34 25.14 9.14
C ARG A 26 -7.77 25.36 10.59
N GLY A 27 -6.83 25.81 11.41
CA GLY A 27 -7.13 26.30 12.76
C GLY A 27 -8.00 27.56 12.76
N ASN A 28 -8.70 27.81 13.86
CA ASN A 28 -9.50 29.03 14.01
C ASN A 28 -8.63 30.28 13.97
N GLN A 29 -9.16 31.37 13.41
CA GLN A 29 -8.53 32.68 13.47
C GLN A 29 -8.46 33.19 14.91
N GLY A 30 -7.38 33.90 15.24
CA GLY A 30 -7.25 34.61 16.51
C GLY A 30 -8.17 35.83 16.62
N ASN A 31 -8.48 36.23 17.85
CA ASN A 31 -9.30 37.40 18.12
C ASN A 31 -8.52 38.70 17.86
N ALA A 32 -9.21 39.73 17.35
CA ALA A 32 -8.63 41.04 17.13
C ALA A 32 -8.20 41.71 18.46
N GLY A 33 -7.13 42.50 18.38
CA GLY A 33 -6.68 43.34 19.50
C GLY A 33 -7.47 44.65 19.58
N VAL A 34 -7.39 45.30 20.74
CA VAL A 34 -8.05 46.58 21.02
C VAL A 34 -7.07 47.50 21.74
N SER A 35 -6.94 48.74 21.27
CA SER A 35 -6.22 49.81 21.95
C SER A 35 -7.16 50.68 22.78
N GLY A 36 -6.72 51.06 23.98
CA GLY A 36 -7.31 52.11 24.79
C GLY A 36 -6.60 53.45 24.56
N TYR A 37 -7.27 54.55 24.90
CA TYR A 37 -6.69 55.89 24.87
C TYR A 37 -6.60 56.45 26.28
N ASN A 38 -5.41 56.93 26.67
CA ASN A 38 -5.18 57.58 27.96
C ASN A 38 -5.27 59.10 27.79
N SER A 39 -6.34 59.69 28.32
CA SER A 39 -6.59 61.12 28.24
C SER A 39 -5.64 61.98 29.08
N THR A 40 -4.94 61.38 30.05
CA THR A 40 -4.04 62.11 30.95
C THR A 40 -2.70 62.43 30.29
N ASN A 41 -2.19 61.54 29.42
CA ASN A 41 -0.92 61.72 28.71
C ASN A 41 -1.07 61.73 27.18
N CYS A 42 -2.31 61.70 26.68
CA CYS A 42 -2.66 61.70 25.26
C CYS A 42 -2.04 60.54 24.45
N THR A 43 -1.76 59.39 25.06
CA THR A 43 -1.19 58.23 24.36
C THR A 43 -2.20 57.08 24.21
N TYR A 44 -2.05 56.30 23.14
CA TYR A 44 -2.74 55.01 23.02
C TYR A 44 -1.94 53.93 23.76
N TYR A 45 -2.64 52.96 24.32
CA TYR A 45 -2.04 51.79 24.96
C TYR A 45 -2.79 50.53 24.54
N CYS A 46 -2.13 49.38 24.61
CA CYS A 46 -2.78 48.12 24.32
C CYS A 46 -3.76 47.76 25.44
N GLN A 47 -5.07 47.71 25.14
CA GLN A 47 -6.10 47.30 26.10
C GLN A 47 -6.26 45.77 26.11
N SER A 48 -6.31 45.15 24.94
CA SER A 48 -6.28 43.69 24.79
C SER A 48 -5.46 43.33 23.57
N ALA A 49 -4.43 42.49 23.74
CA ALA A 49 -3.61 42.06 22.62
C ALA A 49 -4.43 41.17 21.66
N PRO A 50 -4.16 41.21 20.33
CA PRO A 50 -4.70 40.21 19.43
C PRO A 50 -4.19 38.82 19.85
N THR A 51 -4.98 37.78 19.62
CA THR A 51 -4.54 36.40 19.92
C THR A 51 -3.96 35.74 18.68
N ASN A 52 -3.05 34.79 18.89
CA ASN A 52 -2.54 33.95 17.83
C ASN A 52 -3.66 33.10 17.21
N GLY A 53 -3.45 32.65 15.98
CA GLY A 53 -4.31 31.62 15.39
C GLY A 53 -4.19 30.30 16.14
N ALA A 54 -5.27 29.51 16.13
CA ALA A 54 -5.25 28.17 16.71
C ALA A 54 -4.46 27.20 15.81
N ILE A 55 -4.01 26.08 16.39
CA ILE A 55 -3.39 24.99 15.63
C ILE A 55 -4.34 24.43 14.57
N GLY A 56 -3.81 24.06 13.40
CA GLY A 56 -4.57 23.28 12.42
C GLY A 56 -4.91 21.89 12.92
N SER A 57 -5.98 21.29 12.40
CA SER A 57 -6.26 19.88 12.73
C SER A 57 -5.28 18.94 12.01
N SER A 58 -5.06 17.76 12.58
CA SER A 58 -4.22 16.75 11.94
C SER A 58 -4.85 16.23 10.64
N GLY A 59 -4.02 15.81 9.70
CA GLY A 59 -4.50 15.06 8.54
C GLY A 59 -4.99 13.66 8.94
N SER A 60 -5.87 13.07 8.14
CA SER A 60 -6.39 11.74 8.41
C SER A 60 -5.40 10.64 8.05
N THR A 61 -5.58 9.46 8.62
CA THR A 61 -4.83 8.26 8.20
C THR A 61 -5.18 7.90 6.75
N GLY A 62 -4.18 7.42 5.99
CA GLY A 62 -4.37 6.86 4.66
C GLY A 62 -5.14 5.53 4.71
N GLY A 63 -5.89 5.23 3.66
CA GLY A 63 -6.63 3.97 3.54
C GLY A 63 -5.69 2.76 3.45
N ALA A 64 -6.15 1.60 3.91
CA ALA A 64 -5.41 0.36 3.74
C ALA A 64 -5.43 -0.09 2.27
N GLY A 65 -4.33 -0.69 1.81
CA GLY A 65 -4.28 -1.39 0.54
C GLY A 65 -5.09 -2.69 0.61
N THR A 66 -5.70 -3.08 -0.52
CA THR A 66 -6.49 -4.31 -0.58
C THR A 66 -5.59 -5.55 -0.58
N GLY A 67 -6.08 -6.66 -0.02
CA GLY A 67 -5.37 -7.93 -0.07
C GLY A 67 -5.27 -8.45 -1.50
N GLY A 68 -4.15 -9.11 -1.82
CA GLY A 68 -3.98 -9.84 -3.07
C GLY A 68 -4.89 -11.07 -3.11
N THR A 69 -5.36 -11.39 -4.31
CA THR A 69 -6.13 -12.60 -4.59
C THR A 69 -5.22 -13.82 -4.68
N LYS A 70 -5.73 -14.99 -4.26
CA LYS A 70 -5.04 -16.28 -4.40
C LYS A 70 -4.69 -16.58 -5.86
N GLY A 71 -3.49 -17.08 -6.12
CA GLY A 71 -3.01 -17.49 -7.45
C GLY A 71 -3.97 -18.45 -8.14
N ASN A 72 -4.04 -18.39 -9.47
CA ASN A 72 -4.86 -19.33 -10.22
C ASN A 72 -4.35 -20.75 -10.01
N PRO A 73 -5.25 -21.74 -9.91
CA PRO A 73 -4.82 -23.13 -9.84
C PRO A 73 -4.06 -23.53 -11.10
N MET A 74 -3.23 -24.58 -11.01
CA MET A 74 -2.70 -25.25 -12.19
C MET A 74 -3.88 -25.64 -13.10
N PRO A 75 -3.81 -25.41 -14.42
CA PRO A 75 -4.86 -25.88 -15.31
C PRO A 75 -4.91 -27.41 -15.28
N LEU A 76 -6.12 -27.96 -15.31
CA LEU A 76 -6.34 -29.38 -15.55
C LEU A 76 -6.01 -29.67 -17.01
N ASP A 77 -5.00 -30.50 -17.24
CA ASP A 77 -4.56 -30.85 -18.57
C ASP A 77 -3.94 -32.26 -18.59
N ASP A 78 -3.97 -32.87 -19.77
CA ASP A 78 -3.31 -34.13 -20.08
C ASP A 78 -2.34 -33.87 -21.25
N ILE A 79 -1.06 -34.17 -21.06
CA ILE A 79 -0.06 -34.01 -22.12
C ILE A 79 0.23 -35.35 -22.78
N HIS A 80 0.18 -35.40 -24.11
CA HIS A 80 0.60 -36.55 -24.91
C HIS A 80 1.90 -36.23 -25.67
N LEU A 81 3.01 -36.83 -25.25
CA LEU A 81 4.36 -36.51 -25.75
C LEU A 81 4.77 -37.30 -27.01
N GLY A 82 4.04 -38.37 -27.36
CA GLY A 82 4.46 -39.29 -28.41
C GLY A 82 5.74 -40.04 -28.05
N VAL A 83 6.67 -40.17 -29.00
CA VAL A 83 7.99 -40.80 -28.76
C VAL A 83 8.97 -39.77 -28.21
N VAL A 84 9.52 -40.03 -27.02
CA VAL A 84 10.49 -39.15 -26.36
C VAL A 84 11.90 -39.63 -26.67
N ASN A 85 12.64 -38.84 -27.46
CA ASN A 85 14.05 -39.04 -27.75
C ASN A 85 14.89 -38.05 -26.94
N GLY A 86 15.73 -38.55 -26.03
CA GLY A 86 16.50 -37.71 -25.10
C GLY A 86 15.71 -37.26 -23.87
N GLU A 87 16.23 -36.24 -23.18
CA GLU A 87 15.65 -35.76 -21.91
C GLU A 87 14.57 -34.68 -22.13
N CYS A 88 13.38 -34.93 -21.58
CA CYS A 88 12.26 -34.00 -21.47
C CYS A 88 11.96 -33.72 -20.00
N THR A 89 11.90 -32.46 -19.60
CA THR A 89 11.43 -32.05 -18.27
C THR A 89 10.00 -31.54 -18.38
N VAL A 90 9.12 -32.02 -17.52
CA VAL A 90 7.75 -31.52 -17.34
C VAL A 90 7.69 -30.86 -15.97
N GLU A 91 7.37 -29.57 -15.94
CA GLU A 91 7.26 -28.77 -14.74
C GLU A 91 5.79 -28.35 -14.53
N ALA A 92 5.25 -28.57 -13.33
CA ALA A 92 3.84 -28.33 -13.05
C ALA A 92 3.62 -27.69 -11.66
N GLY A 93 2.77 -26.68 -11.60
CA GLY A 93 2.48 -25.97 -10.35
C GLY A 93 1.34 -24.95 -10.45
N GLY A 94 0.84 -24.51 -9.30
CA GLY A 94 -0.11 -23.39 -9.24
C GLY A 94 0.52 -22.04 -9.61
N GLY A 95 -0.31 -21.07 -9.98
CA GLY A 95 0.13 -19.71 -10.29
C GLY A 95 0.58 -18.92 -9.05
N THR A 96 1.34 -17.86 -9.27
CA THR A 96 1.73 -16.95 -8.18
C THR A 96 0.54 -16.15 -7.66
N GLY A 97 0.44 -15.98 -6.34
CA GLY A 97 -0.54 -15.10 -5.71
C GLY A 97 -0.38 -13.65 -6.15
N GLN A 98 -1.48 -12.89 -6.16
CA GLN A 98 -1.44 -11.48 -6.52
C GLN A 98 -0.66 -10.68 -5.46
N THR A 99 0.14 -9.70 -5.88
CA THR A 99 0.73 -8.72 -4.97
C THR A 99 -0.37 -7.92 -4.27
N GLY A 100 -0.24 -7.74 -2.94
CA GLY A 100 -1.14 -6.91 -2.15
C GLY A 100 -1.01 -5.42 -2.52
N GLY A 101 -2.10 -4.66 -2.36
CA GLY A 101 -2.12 -3.24 -2.70
C GLY A 101 -1.29 -2.43 -1.71
N ALA A 102 -0.61 -1.36 -2.16
CA ALA A 102 0.07 -0.46 -1.23
C ALA A 102 -0.94 0.31 -0.36
N GLY A 103 -0.55 0.64 0.87
CA GLY A 103 -1.31 1.56 1.70
C GLY A 103 -1.33 2.98 1.12
N GLY A 104 -2.40 3.72 1.37
CA GLY A 104 -2.53 5.11 0.93
C GLY A 104 -1.68 6.06 1.77
N THR A 105 -1.26 7.18 1.18
CA THR A 105 -0.54 8.23 1.92
C THR A 105 -1.45 8.86 2.98
N GLY A 106 -0.92 9.21 4.15
CA GLY A 106 -1.64 10.00 5.14
C GLY A 106 -1.97 11.41 4.62
N GLY A 107 -3.04 12.02 5.14
CA GLY A 107 -3.37 13.39 4.79
C GLY A 107 -2.40 14.40 5.40
N ASP A 108 -2.12 15.50 4.72
CA ASP A 108 -1.27 16.55 5.28
C ASP A 108 -1.92 17.22 6.50
N GLY A 109 -1.11 17.76 7.39
CA GLY A 109 -1.60 18.55 8.52
C GLY A 109 -2.27 19.83 8.05
N GLY A 110 -3.40 20.19 8.66
CA GLY A 110 -4.12 21.41 8.32
C GLY A 110 -3.31 22.67 8.65
N PRO A 111 -3.43 23.74 7.85
CA PRO A 111 -2.70 24.97 8.13
C PRO A 111 -3.13 25.57 9.47
N GLY A 112 -2.22 26.29 10.13
CA GLY A 112 -2.59 27.04 11.31
C GLY A 112 -3.60 28.16 11.01
N GLY A 113 -4.31 28.56 12.05
CA GLY A 113 -5.24 29.68 11.99
C GLY A 113 -4.53 30.99 11.69
N TYR A 114 -5.27 31.91 11.07
CA TYR A 114 -4.77 33.27 10.87
C TYR A 114 -4.59 33.98 12.21
N PRO A 115 -3.59 34.88 12.34
CA PRO A 115 -3.47 35.74 13.52
C PRO A 115 -4.71 36.64 13.68
N GLY A 116 -4.98 37.05 14.91
CA GLY A 116 -5.90 38.16 15.17
C GLY A 116 -5.35 39.48 14.61
N SER A 117 -6.24 40.33 14.07
CA SER A 117 -5.83 41.62 13.52
C SER A 117 -5.45 42.60 14.62
N GLN A 118 -4.39 43.38 14.39
CA GLN A 118 -4.15 44.59 15.15
C GLN A 118 -5.12 45.69 14.70
N ASP A 119 -5.48 46.58 15.62
CA ASP A 119 -6.25 47.76 15.27
C ASP A 119 -5.36 48.84 14.60
N SER A 120 -6.01 49.89 14.09
CA SER A 120 -5.35 50.99 13.38
C SER A 120 -4.29 51.76 14.19
N LYS A 121 -4.23 51.58 15.51
CA LYS A 121 -3.32 52.30 16.41
C LYS A 121 -2.01 51.56 16.63
N ASN A 122 -1.98 50.26 16.29
CA ASN A 122 -0.79 49.41 16.28
C ASN A 122 0.00 49.44 17.62
N THR A 123 -0.72 49.53 18.75
CA THR A 123 -0.09 49.64 20.08
C THR A 123 0.15 48.28 20.76
N CYS A 124 -0.53 47.24 20.30
CA CYS A 124 -0.36 45.87 20.78
C CYS A 124 0.71 45.13 19.98
N THR A 125 1.38 44.13 20.57
CA THR A 125 2.24 43.20 19.83
C THR A 125 1.44 42.44 18.77
N PRO A 126 1.96 42.24 17.54
CA PRO A 126 1.27 41.46 16.52
C PRO A 126 1.07 40.01 16.94
N ALA A 127 -0.10 39.46 16.64
CA ALA A 127 -0.36 38.04 16.75
C ALA A 127 0.34 37.26 15.62
N GLN A 128 0.58 35.97 15.86
CA GLN A 128 1.19 35.06 14.90
C GLN A 128 0.19 34.05 14.36
N TYR A 129 0.53 33.46 13.22
CA TYR A 129 -0.18 32.29 12.71
C TYR A 129 -0.14 31.16 13.74
N GLY A 130 -1.22 30.39 13.79
CA GLY A 130 -1.18 29.12 14.50
C GLY A 130 -0.17 28.16 13.88
N PRO A 131 0.31 27.16 14.62
CA PRO A 131 1.10 26.09 14.04
C PRO A 131 0.23 25.22 13.12
N GLN A 132 0.87 24.52 12.18
CA GLN A 132 0.22 23.51 11.36
C GLN A 132 -0.20 22.31 12.24
N GLY A 133 -1.29 21.62 11.89
CA GLY A 133 -1.62 20.33 12.48
C GLY A 133 -0.60 19.25 12.10
N LEU A 134 -0.64 18.09 12.75
CA LEU A 134 0.24 16.97 12.40
C LEU A 134 -0.16 16.34 11.06
N GLY A 135 0.81 15.83 10.32
CA GLY A 135 0.53 14.95 9.18
C GLY A 135 -0.09 13.63 9.65
N GLY A 136 -1.10 13.14 8.93
CA GLY A 136 -1.77 11.88 9.19
C GLY A 136 -0.86 10.67 8.99
N GLN A 137 -1.24 9.54 9.57
CA GLN A 137 -0.48 8.30 9.41
C GLN A 137 -0.66 7.72 8.00
N GLY A 138 0.37 7.08 7.45
CA GLY A 138 0.20 6.26 6.25
C GLY A 138 -0.72 5.05 6.48
N GLY A 139 -1.42 4.61 5.45
CA GLY A 139 -2.23 3.40 5.48
C GLY A 139 -1.38 2.12 5.46
N ASN A 140 -1.92 1.03 5.99
CA ASN A 140 -1.25 -0.27 5.94
C ASN A 140 -1.29 -0.86 4.52
N GLY A 141 -0.24 -1.58 4.14
CA GLY A 141 -0.21 -2.39 2.93
C GLY A 141 -1.14 -3.59 3.03
N GLY A 142 -1.69 -4.03 1.90
CA GLY A 142 -2.50 -5.23 1.79
C GLY A 142 -1.65 -6.50 1.87
N ARG A 143 -2.21 -7.57 2.44
CA ARG A 143 -1.56 -8.89 2.44
C ARG A 143 -1.34 -9.38 1.01
N GLY A 144 -0.22 -10.04 0.72
CA GLY A 144 -0.04 -10.76 -0.53
C GLY A 144 -1.03 -11.92 -0.65
N GLY A 145 -1.49 -12.21 -1.86
CA GLY A 145 -2.36 -13.34 -2.12
C GLY A 145 -1.63 -14.68 -1.91
N ASP A 146 -2.36 -15.71 -1.50
CA ASP A 146 -1.78 -17.05 -1.39
C ASP A 146 -1.40 -17.58 -2.79
N GLY A 147 -0.47 -18.51 -2.88
CA GLY A 147 -0.15 -19.21 -4.12
C GLY A 147 -1.32 -20.06 -4.60
N GLY A 148 -1.42 -20.22 -5.91
CA GLY A 148 -2.37 -21.12 -6.54
C GLY A 148 -2.08 -22.56 -6.15
N ASN A 149 -3.14 -23.36 -6.03
CA ASN A 149 -2.97 -24.78 -5.77
C ASN A 149 -2.49 -25.48 -7.04
N GLY A 150 -1.58 -26.42 -6.89
CA GLY A 150 -1.33 -27.43 -7.89
C GLY A 150 -2.52 -28.37 -8.09
N ASP A 151 -2.43 -29.17 -9.14
CA ASP A 151 -3.36 -30.26 -9.43
C ASP A 151 -2.57 -31.46 -9.98
N THR A 152 -3.27 -32.54 -10.35
CA THR A 152 -2.69 -33.71 -11.00
C THR A 152 -2.57 -33.48 -12.51
N LEU A 153 -1.35 -33.55 -13.03
CA LEU A 153 -1.03 -33.54 -14.45
C LEU A 153 -0.75 -34.96 -14.92
N MET A 154 -1.53 -35.45 -15.88
CA MET A 154 -1.23 -36.73 -16.54
C MET A 154 -0.31 -36.49 -17.74
N VAL A 155 0.79 -37.22 -17.79
CA VAL A 155 1.75 -37.17 -18.91
C VAL A 155 1.80 -38.54 -19.57
N TYR A 156 1.28 -38.62 -20.77
CA TYR A 156 1.28 -39.81 -21.60
C TYR A 156 2.45 -39.77 -22.60
N TYR A 157 3.06 -40.92 -22.84
CA TYR A 157 4.08 -41.09 -23.89
C TYR A 157 3.88 -42.43 -24.61
N THR A 158 4.16 -42.45 -25.91
CA THR A 158 4.02 -43.66 -26.74
C THR A 158 5.26 -44.55 -26.64
N ASP A 159 6.46 -43.98 -26.60
CA ASP A 159 7.69 -44.75 -26.36
C ASP A 159 8.87 -43.89 -25.86
N LEU A 160 9.85 -44.51 -25.23
CA LEU A 160 11.13 -43.88 -24.90
C LEU A 160 12.20 -44.37 -25.88
N GLY A 161 12.70 -43.47 -26.72
CA GLY A 161 13.79 -43.79 -27.64
C GLY A 161 15.14 -43.97 -26.92
N PRO A 162 16.24 -44.17 -27.66
CA PRO A 162 17.57 -44.24 -27.08
C PRO A 162 17.88 -42.99 -26.24
N ASN A 163 18.20 -43.18 -24.95
CA ASN A 163 18.40 -42.12 -23.96
C ASN A 163 17.14 -41.28 -23.65
N GLY A 164 15.95 -41.76 -24.02
CA GLY A 164 14.66 -41.16 -23.68
C GLY A 164 14.44 -41.16 -22.17
N LYS A 165 14.17 -39.97 -21.61
CA LYS A 165 13.85 -39.80 -20.19
C LYS A 165 12.87 -38.65 -20.03
N ILE A 166 11.85 -38.86 -19.20
CA ILE A 166 10.94 -37.81 -18.76
C ILE A 166 11.24 -37.50 -17.29
N ILE A 167 11.46 -36.23 -16.95
CA ILE A 167 11.72 -35.75 -15.61
C ILE A 167 10.53 -34.92 -15.16
N ALA A 168 9.84 -35.36 -14.11
CA ALA A 168 8.81 -34.57 -13.46
C ALA A 168 9.44 -33.59 -12.47
N LYS A 169 9.00 -32.33 -12.50
CA LYS A 169 9.27 -31.34 -11.45
C LYS A 169 7.97 -30.70 -11.00
N GLU A 170 7.58 -30.99 -9.78
CA GLU A 170 6.43 -30.38 -9.14
C GLU A 170 6.87 -29.15 -8.35
N PHE A 171 6.05 -28.09 -8.35
CA PHE A 171 6.27 -26.93 -7.51
C PHE A 171 4.96 -26.36 -6.96
N ASN A 172 5.07 -25.66 -5.83
CA ASN A 172 3.92 -24.97 -5.23
C ASN A 172 3.72 -23.62 -5.92
N GLY A 173 2.46 -23.17 -6.01
CA GLY A 173 2.20 -21.78 -6.32
C GLY A 173 2.89 -20.87 -5.31
N SER A 174 3.67 -19.91 -5.80
CA SER A 174 4.36 -18.95 -4.93
C SER A 174 3.35 -17.97 -4.33
N PRO A 175 3.51 -17.54 -3.06
CA PRO A 175 2.70 -16.45 -2.53
C PRO A 175 2.99 -15.15 -3.29
N GLY A 176 2.00 -14.28 -3.35
CA GLY A 176 2.16 -12.90 -3.80
C GLY A 176 2.98 -12.09 -2.80
N THR A 177 3.60 -11.02 -3.28
CA THR A 177 4.34 -10.11 -2.41
C THR A 177 3.38 -9.27 -1.58
N PRO A 178 3.73 -8.93 -0.32
CA PRO A 178 2.95 -7.97 0.46
C PRO A 178 2.95 -6.59 -0.18
N GLY A 179 1.85 -5.85 0.01
CA GLY A 179 1.77 -4.44 -0.32
C GLY A 179 2.68 -3.60 0.59
N THR A 180 3.24 -2.52 0.04
CA THR A 180 4.08 -1.59 0.81
C THR A 180 3.23 -0.76 1.76
N SER A 181 3.84 -0.24 2.82
CA SER A 181 3.21 0.77 3.68
C SER A 181 2.95 2.06 2.91
N GLY A 182 1.90 2.77 3.30
CA GLY A 182 1.65 4.15 2.91
C GLY A 182 2.61 5.10 3.62
N LEU A 183 2.95 6.19 2.93
CA LEU A 183 3.77 7.27 3.50
C LEU A 183 2.93 8.10 4.50
N PRO A 184 3.55 8.71 5.53
CA PRO A 184 2.87 9.70 6.34
C PRO A 184 2.49 10.93 5.52
N GLY A 185 1.48 11.66 5.98
CA GLY A 185 1.20 13.01 5.50
C GLY A 185 2.28 14.01 5.91
N SER A 186 2.41 15.08 5.15
CA SER A 186 3.40 16.13 5.38
C SER A 186 2.91 17.16 6.39
N SER A 187 3.81 17.62 7.27
CA SER A 187 3.60 18.80 8.10
C SER A 187 4.91 19.31 8.70
N THR A 188 5.01 20.62 8.84
CA THR A 188 6.09 21.32 9.56
C THR A 188 6.12 21.01 11.05
N SER A 189 5.01 20.52 11.62
CA SER A 189 4.90 20.13 13.03
C SER A 189 5.14 18.63 13.27
N GLY A 190 5.51 17.88 12.23
CA GLY A 190 5.73 16.43 12.29
C GLY A 190 4.54 15.61 11.81
N ASN A 191 4.67 14.29 11.82
CA ASN A 191 3.64 13.37 11.33
C ASN A 191 3.47 12.14 12.23
N LEU A 192 2.36 11.43 12.04
CA LEU A 192 2.01 10.23 12.82
C LEU A 192 2.72 8.95 12.32
N GLY A 193 3.66 9.07 11.39
CA GLY A 193 4.47 7.96 10.88
C GLY A 193 3.85 7.20 9.70
N PRO A 194 4.62 6.28 9.09
CA PRO A 194 4.12 5.45 7.99
C PRO A 194 3.10 4.41 8.49
N GLY A 195 2.43 3.78 7.53
CA GLY A 195 1.72 2.53 7.80
C GLY A 195 2.68 1.36 7.99
N SER A 196 2.12 0.17 8.22
CA SER A 196 2.89 -1.08 8.18
C SER A 196 2.78 -1.75 6.81
N PRO A 197 3.83 -2.43 6.31
CA PRO A 197 3.71 -3.32 5.17
C PRO A 197 2.66 -4.41 5.43
N GLY A 198 2.08 -4.97 4.37
CA GLY A 198 1.19 -6.12 4.49
C GLY A 198 1.91 -7.38 4.94
N GLY A 199 1.13 -8.41 5.27
CA GLY A 199 1.66 -9.76 5.50
C GLY A 199 1.90 -10.53 4.19
N PRO A 200 2.75 -11.57 4.19
CA PRO A 200 2.89 -12.47 3.05
C PRO A 200 1.63 -13.33 2.85
N GLY A 201 1.43 -13.79 1.62
CA GLY A 201 0.57 -14.93 1.34
C GLY A 201 1.21 -16.23 1.83
N THR A 202 0.47 -17.33 1.78
CA THR A 202 1.01 -18.68 1.95
C THR A 202 1.26 -19.33 0.60
N PRO A 203 2.27 -20.21 0.45
CA PRO A 203 2.38 -21.07 -0.72
C PRO A 203 1.10 -21.88 -0.97
N GLY A 204 0.83 -22.19 -2.23
CA GLY A 204 -0.28 -23.08 -2.59
C GLY A 204 0.02 -24.55 -2.32
N ALA A 205 -0.98 -25.41 -2.52
CA ALA A 205 -0.79 -26.86 -2.49
C ALA A 205 0.15 -27.33 -3.63
N PRO A 206 0.91 -28.42 -3.45
CA PRO A 206 1.75 -28.99 -4.50
C PRO A 206 0.93 -29.58 -5.64
N SER A 207 1.50 -29.58 -6.85
CA SER A 207 1.02 -30.40 -7.97
C SER A 207 1.48 -31.84 -7.85
N SER A 208 0.87 -32.74 -8.63
CA SER A 208 1.37 -34.10 -8.84
C SER A 208 1.51 -34.37 -10.35
N ILE A 209 2.62 -34.95 -10.79
CA ILE A 209 2.83 -35.34 -12.18
C ILE A 209 2.86 -36.87 -12.26
N ILE A 210 1.91 -37.44 -13.01
CA ILE A 210 1.81 -38.88 -13.21
C ILE A 210 2.20 -39.19 -14.65
N ILE A 211 3.36 -39.84 -14.82
CA ILE A 211 3.87 -40.23 -16.15
C ILE A 211 3.41 -41.67 -16.45
N ARG A 212 2.77 -41.88 -17.59
CA ARG A 212 2.29 -43.19 -18.05
C ARG A 212 2.62 -43.43 -19.51
N LYS A 213 2.92 -44.68 -19.85
CA LYS A 213 2.95 -45.10 -21.25
C LYS A 213 1.50 -45.24 -21.73
N GLU A 214 1.22 -44.82 -22.95
CA GLU A 214 -0.06 -45.07 -23.63
C GLU A 214 -0.35 -46.56 -23.83
#